data_AF-A0A1S4DRX1-F1
#
_entry.id   AF-A0A1S4DRX1-F1
#
_cell.length_a   1.000
_cell.length_b   1.000
_cell.length_c   1.000
_cell.angle_alpha   90.00
_cell.angle_beta   90.00
_cell.angle_gamma   90.00
#
_symmetry.space_group_name_H-M   'P 1'
#
loop_
_entity.id
_entity.type
_entity.pdbx_description
1 polymer ?
#
loop_
_entity_poly.entity_id
_entity_poly.type
_entity_poly.pdbx_seq_one_letter_code
_entity_poly.pdbx_strand_id
1 'polypeptide(L)'
;MVVKLSHGRMNEERNNCSEVPRLLQNLQMQIGAGYLFQFHSLSMQLGATGQVLQHGLVRQNLWSLVSSPLHLPSSGSQSSIDLICQPVGKDLKTWPCSFELRLHVSLGPGRLKLIPSVRNTDNKSLSFKFGLRNYLSVSDISEVRIEGLETLDYLDLLLQRQRFTEQTDAITFDGEVHRVYLSSPPKIAIIDHEKKRTFVLRKEGLLDTVVWNPWDKIPKAISDYKIMMLVDSAAFEKPIELKPHQEWKCCQEIVAVSSSYCSGQLDPQMV
;
A
#
# COMPACT_ATOMS: atom_id res chain seq x y z
N MET A 1 10.63 -19.96 -2.01
CA MET A 1 9.79 -18.75 -1.91
C MET A 1 8.97 -18.66 -3.19
N VAL A 2 7.64 -18.63 -3.11
CA VAL A 2 6.76 -18.62 -4.29
C VAL A 2 6.07 -17.27 -4.34
N VAL A 3 6.46 -16.40 -5.27
CA VAL A 3 5.60 -15.29 -5.68
C VAL A 3 4.48 -15.94 -6.49
N LYS A 4 3.34 -16.20 -5.84
CA LYS A 4 2.18 -16.76 -6.52
C LYS A 4 1.39 -15.57 -7.09
N LEU A 5 1.55 -15.35 -8.39
CA LEU A 5 0.63 -14.51 -9.14
C LEU A 5 -0.68 -15.29 -9.26
N SER A 6 -1.67 -14.99 -8.41
CA SER A 6 -2.97 -15.68 -8.42
C SER A 6 -4.02 -14.85 -9.16
N HIS A 7 -4.64 -15.46 -10.18
CA HIS A 7 -5.93 -15.01 -10.70
C HIS A 7 -7.00 -15.30 -9.65
N GLY A 8 -7.61 -14.24 -9.10
CA GLY A 8 -8.86 -14.40 -8.37
C GLY A 8 -9.96 -14.77 -9.37
N ARG A 9 -10.39 -16.04 -9.40
CA ARG A 9 -11.64 -16.43 -10.07
C ARG A 9 -12.80 -15.82 -9.29
N MET A 10 -13.43 -14.79 -9.83
CA MET A 10 -14.86 -14.64 -9.62
C MET A 10 -15.53 -15.70 -10.50
N ASN A 11 -16.35 -16.55 -9.88
CA ASN A 11 -17.21 -17.47 -10.61
C ASN A 11 -18.24 -16.66 -11.38
N GLU A 12 -17.99 -16.45 -12.68
CA GLU A 12 -19.05 -16.13 -13.64
C GLU A 12 -19.18 -17.33 -14.58
N GLU A 13 -20.35 -17.97 -14.50
CA GLU A 13 -20.75 -19.01 -15.43
C GLU A 13 -20.84 -18.45 -16.85
N ARG A 14 -20.12 -19.10 -17.77
CA ARG A 14 -20.34 -19.21 -19.23
C ARG A 14 -20.83 -17.95 -19.96
N ASN A 15 -19.94 -17.35 -20.76
CA ASN A 15 -20.06 -17.40 -22.24
C ASN A 15 -18.78 -16.91 -22.92
N ASN A 16 -18.44 -17.59 -24.03
CA ASN A 16 -17.25 -17.45 -24.88
C ASN A 16 -16.90 -16.02 -25.31
N CYS A 17 -15.62 -15.64 -25.19
CA CYS A 17 -14.72 -15.31 -26.31
C CYS A 17 -13.38 -14.74 -25.81
N SER A 18 -12.27 -15.29 -26.33
CA SER A 18 -10.88 -14.77 -26.30
C SER A 18 -10.27 -14.47 -24.92
N GLU A 19 -9.68 -15.50 -24.29
CA GLU A 19 -8.89 -15.36 -23.06
C GLU A 19 -7.46 -14.90 -23.35
N VAL A 20 -7.15 -13.66 -22.96
CA VAL A 20 -5.78 -13.15 -22.80
C VAL A 20 -5.51 -13.00 -21.29
N PRO A 21 -4.38 -13.47 -20.72
CA PRO A 21 -4.22 -13.62 -19.27
C PRO A 21 -4.24 -12.28 -18.51
N ARG A 22 -5.24 -12.08 -17.64
CA ARG A 22 -5.39 -10.94 -16.72
C ARG A 22 -4.41 -11.03 -15.53
N LEU A 23 -3.15 -10.63 -15.70
CA LEU A 23 -2.08 -11.06 -14.79
C LEU A 23 -2.02 -10.43 -13.39
N LEU A 24 -2.61 -9.27 -13.08
CA LEU A 24 -2.24 -8.56 -11.83
C LEU A 24 -3.35 -7.71 -11.19
N GLN A 25 -4.52 -8.31 -10.92
CA GLN A 25 -5.51 -7.67 -10.04
C GLN A 25 -5.29 -7.95 -8.54
N ASN A 26 -4.48 -8.95 -8.17
CA ASN A 26 -4.19 -9.27 -6.77
C ASN A 26 -2.74 -9.78 -6.65
N LEU A 27 -1.80 -8.94 -6.18
CA LEU A 27 -0.44 -9.40 -5.93
C LEU A 27 -0.34 -10.05 -4.54
N GLN A 28 -0.97 -11.22 -4.33
CA GLN A 28 -0.84 -11.94 -3.05
C GLN A 28 0.59 -12.46 -2.86
N MET A 29 1.40 -11.76 -2.06
CA MET A 29 2.77 -12.17 -1.74
C MET A 29 2.85 -12.88 -0.39
N GLN A 30 2.73 -14.21 -0.39
CA GLN A 30 2.93 -15.02 0.81
C GLN A 30 4.44 -15.19 1.09
N ILE A 31 4.94 -14.55 2.15
CA ILE A 31 6.32 -14.72 2.63
C ILE A 31 6.34 -15.92 3.61
N GLY A 32 7.28 -16.85 3.42
CA GLY A 32 7.31 -18.15 4.11
C GLY A 32 7.48 -18.09 5.64
N ALA A 33 7.15 -19.22 6.29
CA ALA A 33 7.26 -19.53 7.72
C ALA A 33 6.38 -18.69 8.68
N GLY A 34 5.09 -18.51 8.36
CA GLY A 34 4.08 -18.01 9.31
C GLY A 34 3.79 -16.51 9.25
N TYR A 35 4.46 -15.75 8.39
CA TYR A 35 4.22 -14.30 8.21
C TYR A 35 3.41 -14.04 6.93
N LEU A 36 2.08 -14.01 7.05
CA LEU A 36 1.20 -13.59 5.96
C LEU A 36 1.19 -12.07 5.83
N PHE A 37 1.90 -11.57 4.82
CA PHE A 37 1.70 -10.22 4.30
C PHE A 37 0.80 -10.31 3.07
N GLN A 38 -0.21 -9.45 2.95
CA GLN A 38 -1.00 -9.38 1.73
C GLN A 38 -0.94 -7.97 1.18
N PHE A 39 0.04 -7.70 0.34
CA PHE A 39 0.01 -6.50 -0.50
C PHE A 39 -1.09 -6.70 -1.55
N HIS A 40 -2.24 -6.03 -1.41
CA HIS A 40 -3.30 -6.23 -2.40
C HIS A 40 -3.05 -5.40 -3.66
N SER A 41 -2.64 -4.13 -3.50
CA SER A 41 -2.71 -3.20 -4.63
C SER A 41 -1.90 -1.90 -4.43
N LEU A 42 -1.38 -1.43 -5.55
CA LEU A 42 -0.93 -0.05 -5.73
C LEU A 42 -2.10 0.81 -6.25
N SER A 43 -2.23 2.03 -5.76
CA SER A 43 -3.25 2.97 -6.21
C SER A 43 -2.63 4.31 -6.59
N MET A 44 -2.97 4.79 -7.78
CA MET A 44 -2.59 6.11 -8.27
C MET A 44 -3.82 6.75 -8.86
N GLN A 45 -4.15 7.94 -8.38
CA GLN A 45 -5.30 8.72 -8.82
C GLN A 45 -4.77 9.98 -9.52
N LEU A 46 -5.05 10.10 -10.81
CA LEU A 46 -4.84 11.35 -11.54
C LEU A 46 -6.03 12.28 -11.32
N GLY A 47 -5.79 13.60 -11.33
CA GLY A 47 -6.87 14.54 -11.56
C GLY A 47 -6.59 15.98 -11.13
N ALA A 48 -6.80 16.90 -12.07
CA ALA A 48 -7.19 18.28 -11.79
C ALA A 48 -8.73 18.46 -11.73
N THR A 49 -9.53 17.39 -11.73
CA THR A 49 -11.01 17.48 -11.72
C THR A 49 -11.63 16.42 -10.82
N GLY A 50 -12.54 16.86 -9.95
CA GLY A 50 -13.10 16.17 -8.78
C GLY A 50 -13.96 14.92 -9.00
N GLN A 51 -13.65 14.04 -9.97
CA GLN A 51 -14.23 12.70 -9.99
C GLN A 51 -13.29 11.70 -9.33
N VAL A 52 -13.61 11.42 -8.07
CA VAL A 52 -12.97 10.41 -7.22
C VAL A 52 -13.26 9.03 -7.82
N LEU A 53 -12.37 8.52 -8.67
CA LEU A 53 -12.29 7.08 -8.90
C LEU A 53 -11.78 6.47 -7.60
N GLN A 54 -12.67 5.91 -6.78
CA GLN A 54 -12.42 5.44 -5.40
C GLN A 54 -11.22 4.51 -5.25
N HIS A 55 -10.62 4.03 -6.34
CA HIS A 55 -9.48 3.13 -6.30
C HIS A 55 -8.33 3.48 -7.26
N GLY A 56 -8.40 4.54 -8.07
CA GLY A 56 -7.32 4.93 -8.99
C GLY A 56 -7.13 3.98 -10.18
N LEU A 57 -6.55 4.49 -11.27
CA LEU A 57 -6.57 3.85 -12.59
C LEU A 57 -5.49 2.77 -12.77
N VAL A 58 -4.42 2.81 -11.98
CA VAL A 58 -3.29 1.86 -12.12
C VAL A 58 -3.67 0.42 -11.74
N ARG A 59 -4.67 0.21 -10.89
CA ARG A 59 -5.18 -1.14 -10.56
C ARG A 59 -5.77 -1.88 -11.76
N GLN A 60 -6.15 -1.14 -12.80
CA GLN A 60 -6.86 -1.69 -13.96
C GLN A 60 -5.91 -1.98 -15.14
N ASN A 61 -4.62 -1.63 -15.03
CA ASN A 61 -3.64 -1.78 -16.10
C ASN A 61 -2.77 -3.04 -15.95
N LEU A 62 -2.25 -3.52 -17.08
CA LEU A 62 -1.30 -4.63 -17.12
C LEU A 62 0.11 -4.12 -16.76
N TRP A 63 0.79 -4.86 -15.90
CA TRP A 63 2.21 -4.64 -15.63
C TRP A 63 3.05 -5.65 -16.39
N SER A 64 4.21 -5.21 -16.85
CA SER A 64 5.20 -6.04 -17.54
C SER A 64 6.45 -6.16 -16.69
N LEU A 65 7.09 -7.33 -16.74
CA LEU A 65 8.42 -7.53 -16.17
C LEU A 65 9.43 -6.69 -16.95
N VAL A 66 10.32 -5.99 -16.25
CA VAL A 66 11.47 -5.36 -16.90
C VAL A 66 12.54 -6.43 -17.10
N SER A 67 12.77 -6.85 -18.35
CA SER A 67 13.67 -7.95 -18.70
C SER A 67 15.15 -7.73 -18.37
N SER A 68 15.53 -6.48 -18.03
CA SER A 68 16.88 -6.12 -17.57
C SER A 68 16.75 -5.30 -16.28
N PRO A 69 16.91 -5.91 -15.10
CA PRO A 69 16.83 -5.17 -13.85
C PRO A 69 17.96 -4.13 -13.82
N LEU A 70 17.61 -2.89 -13.47
CA LEU A 70 18.60 -1.80 -13.28
C LEU A 70 19.48 -2.05 -12.05
N HIS A 71 19.09 -3.00 -11.21
CA HIS A 71 19.77 -3.38 -9.98
C HIS A 71 20.47 -4.73 -10.14
N LEU A 72 21.77 -4.75 -9.85
CA LEU A 72 22.60 -5.96 -9.78
C LEU A 72 21.96 -6.98 -8.80
N PRO A 73 22.15 -8.29 -9.01
CA PRO A 73 21.68 -9.30 -8.06
C PRO A 73 22.26 -8.99 -6.69
N SER A 74 21.40 -8.77 -5.70
CA SER A 74 21.80 -8.55 -4.32
C SER A 74 22.54 -9.79 -3.82
N SER A 75 23.76 -9.61 -3.32
CA SER A 75 24.50 -10.62 -2.56
C SER A 75 23.75 -10.92 -1.25
N GLY A 76 22.89 -11.95 -1.26
CA GLY A 76 22.14 -12.41 -0.08
C GLY A 76 20.87 -13.18 -0.42
N SER A 77 20.10 -13.58 0.61
CA SER A 77 18.81 -14.28 0.50
C SER A 77 17.64 -13.38 0.08
N GLN A 78 17.92 -12.26 -0.59
CA GLN A 78 16.93 -11.26 -0.98
C GLN A 78 16.60 -11.45 -2.47
N SER A 79 15.31 -11.49 -2.80
CA SER A 79 14.84 -11.57 -4.19
C SER A 79 14.20 -10.25 -4.58
N SER A 80 14.48 -9.76 -5.79
CA SER A 80 13.90 -8.51 -6.30
C SER A 80 13.35 -8.65 -7.70
N ILE A 81 12.37 -7.81 -8.03
CA ILE A 81 11.71 -7.75 -9.33
C ILE A 81 11.39 -6.29 -9.67
N ASP A 82 11.62 -5.92 -10.93
CA ASP A 82 11.25 -4.63 -11.49
C ASP A 82 10.03 -4.80 -12.41
N LEU A 83 9.00 -4.00 -12.16
CA LEU A 83 7.75 -3.98 -12.91
C LEU A 83 7.56 -2.61 -13.56
N ILE A 84 7.02 -2.58 -14.76
CA ILE A 84 6.60 -1.36 -15.45
C ILE A 84 5.11 -1.45 -15.79
N CYS A 85 4.36 -0.42 -15.42
CA CYS A 85 2.96 -0.30 -15.81
C CYS A 85 2.88 0.42 -17.15
N GLN A 86 2.40 -0.28 -18.18
CA GLN A 86 2.12 0.33 -19.48
C GLN A 86 0.60 0.51 -19.61
N PRO A 87 0.10 1.69 -20.00
CA PRO A 87 -1.33 1.87 -20.25
C PRO A 87 -1.76 0.95 -21.39
N VAL A 88 -2.81 0.16 -21.16
CA VAL A 88 -3.38 -0.73 -22.18
C VAL A 88 -4.45 0.05 -22.94
N GLY A 89 -4.19 0.32 -24.22
CA GLY A 89 -5.14 0.99 -25.11
C GLY A 89 -4.97 2.51 -25.15
N LYS A 90 -5.07 3.09 -26.35
CA LYS A 90 -5.01 4.53 -26.63
C LYS A 90 -6.26 5.28 -26.16
N ASP A 91 -6.78 5.02 -24.97
CA ASP A 91 -7.89 5.84 -24.46
C ASP A 91 -7.35 7.09 -23.77
N LEU A 92 -6.81 8.00 -24.60
CA LEU A 92 -6.39 9.36 -24.26
C LEU A 92 -7.52 10.19 -23.58
N LYS A 93 -8.77 9.69 -23.61
CA LYS A 93 -9.90 10.27 -22.89
C LYS A 93 -9.81 10.08 -21.37
N THR A 94 -9.14 9.03 -20.89
CA THR A 94 -9.02 8.70 -19.45
C THR A 94 -7.67 9.16 -18.87
N TRP A 95 -6.67 9.37 -19.74
CA TRP A 95 -5.31 9.75 -19.37
C TRP A 95 -4.86 10.99 -20.17
N PRO A 96 -5.10 12.21 -19.67
CA PRO A 96 -4.77 13.45 -20.39
C PRO A 96 -3.26 13.75 -20.45
N CYS A 97 -2.41 12.92 -19.83
CA CYS A 97 -0.96 13.13 -19.72
C CYS A 97 -0.20 11.81 -19.89
N SER A 98 0.95 11.86 -20.58
CA SER A 98 1.87 10.73 -20.73
C SER A 98 2.82 10.62 -19.52
N PHE A 99 2.89 9.43 -18.92
CA PHE A 99 3.83 9.14 -17.82
C PHE A 99 4.22 7.67 -17.86
N GLU A 100 5.33 7.35 -17.21
CA GLU A 100 5.83 6.00 -16.99
C GLU A 100 5.78 5.69 -15.49
N LEU A 101 5.17 4.58 -15.10
CA LEU A 101 5.16 4.10 -13.72
C LEU A 101 5.98 2.82 -13.61
N ARG A 102 6.99 2.84 -12.76
CA ARG A 102 7.81 1.68 -12.40
C ARG A 102 7.59 1.31 -10.94
N LEU A 103 7.78 0.03 -10.63
CA LEU A 103 7.76 -0.48 -9.27
C LEU A 103 8.89 -1.49 -9.11
N HIS A 104 9.84 -1.16 -8.26
CA HIS A 104 10.80 -2.13 -7.75
C HIS A 104 10.26 -2.77 -6.47
N VAL A 105 10.27 -4.09 -6.42
CA VAL A 105 9.89 -4.89 -5.25
C VAL A 105 11.08 -5.69 -4.79
N SER A 106 11.43 -5.60 -3.52
CA SER A 106 12.45 -6.44 -2.89
C SER A 106 11.84 -7.22 -1.72
N LEU A 107 12.12 -8.51 -1.66
CA LEU A 107 11.63 -9.44 -0.65
C LEU A 107 12.81 -10.07 0.08
N GLY A 108 12.77 -10.01 1.41
CA GLY A 108 13.67 -10.74 2.29
C GLY A 108 12.91 -11.42 3.43
N PRO A 109 13.58 -12.18 4.30
CA PRO A 109 12.96 -12.78 5.47
C PRO A 109 12.25 -11.73 6.34
N GLY A 110 10.93 -11.85 6.46
CA GLY A 110 10.10 -10.91 7.24
C GLY A 110 10.09 -9.46 6.72
N ARG A 111 10.59 -9.18 5.51
CA ARG A 111 10.78 -7.83 4.98
C ARG A 111 10.24 -7.70 3.56
N LEU A 112 9.43 -6.67 3.34
CA LEU A 112 8.95 -6.23 2.03
C LEU A 112 9.39 -4.78 1.80
N LYS A 113 10.10 -4.52 0.70
CA LYS A 113 10.44 -3.17 0.25
C LYS A 113 9.80 -2.88 -1.10
N LEU A 114 9.15 -1.73 -1.21
CA LEU A 114 8.50 -1.24 -2.42
C LEU A 114 9.09 0.14 -2.75
N ILE A 115 9.52 0.31 -4.00
CA ILE A 115 10.09 1.57 -4.47
C ILE A 115 9.43 1.91 -5.81
N PRO A 116 8.26 2.55 -5.79
CA PRO A 116 7.63 3.04 -7.01
C PRO A 116 8.31 4.33 -7.50
N SER A 117 8.31 4.52 -8.81
CA SER A 117 8.67 5.79 -9.44
C SER A 117 7.70 6.15 -10.56
N VAL A 118 7.41 7.44 -10.67
CA VAL A 118 6.55 8.02 -11.71
C VAL A 118 7.39 9.04 -12.45
N ARG A 119 7.60 8.81 -13.75
CA ARG A 119 8.25 9.76 -14.64
C ARG A 119 7.22 10.42 -15.53
N ASN A 120 7.13 11.74 -15.50
CA ASN A 120 6.36 12.50 -16.47
C ASN A 120 7.08 12.45 -17.81
N THR A 121 6.46 11.86 -18.84
CA THR A 121 7.03 11.76 -20.19
C THR A 121 6.38 12.75 -21.16
N ASP A 122 5.47 13.57 -20.66
CA ASP A 122 4.77 14.61 -21.41
C ASP A 122 5.52 15.95 -21.37
N ASN A 123 5.06 16.88 -22.21
CA ASN A 123 5.49 18.27 -22.23
C ASN A 123 4.62 19.17 -21.32
N LYS A 124 3.67 18.59 -20.58
CA LYS A 124 2.80 19.27 -19.60
C LYS A 124 3.10 18.79 -18.19
N SER A 125 2.81 19.62 -17.18
CA SER A 125 2.92 19.19 -15.79
C SER A 125 1.89 18.10 -15.47
N LEU A 126 2.29 17.15 -14.61
CA LEU A 126 1.48 16.04 -14.12
C LEU A 126 1.20 16.24 -12.63
N SER A 127 -0.07 16.19 -12.23
CA SER A 127 -0.49 16.24 -10.83
C SER A 127 -1.26 14.97 -10.47
N PHE A 128 -0.89 14.32 -9.36
CA PHE A 128 -1.46 13.03 -8.96
C PHE A 128 -1.42 12.79 -7.46
N LYS A 129 -2.35 11.98 -6.96
CA LYS A 129 -2.30 11.36 -5.64
C LYS A 129 -1.81 9.92 -5.76
N PHE A 130 -1.13 9.43 -4.73
CA PHE A 130 -0.50 8.12 -4.75
C PHE A 130 -0.71 7.40 -3.42
N GLY A 131 -0.92 6.09 -3.45
CA GLY A 131 -1.08 5.29 -2.23
C GLY A 131 -0.65 3.84 -2.44
N LEU A 132 0.14 3.33 -1.50
CA LEU A 132 0.53 1.93 -1.41
C LEU A 132 -0.38 1.23 -0.41
N ARG A 133 -1.19 0.26 -0.87
CA ARG A 133 -2.18 -0.38 -0.02
C ARG A 133 -1.70 -1.67 0.62
N ASN A 134 -1.70 -1.70 1.94
CA ASN A 134 -1.15 -2.81 2.71
C ASN A 134 -2.24 -3.45 3.56
N TYR A 135 -2.71 -4.63 3.16
CA TYR A 135 -3.56 -5.45 4.02
C TYR A 135 -2.67 -6.31 4.90
N LEU A 136 -2.76 -6.08 6.21
CA LEU A 136 -2.01 -6.80 7.21
C LEU A 136 -2.92 -7.88 7.81
N SER A 137 -2.43 -9.12 7.83
CA SER A 137 -3.10 -10.21 8.56
C SER A 137 -2.68 -10.16 10.02
N VAL A 138 -3.64 -9.82 10.87
CA VAL A 138 -3.48 -9.71 12.32
C VAL A 138 -4.12 -10.92 13.02
N SER A 139 -3.96 -11.03 14.33
CA SER A 139 -4.59 -12.05 15.18
C SER A 139 -6.10 -11.82 15.33
N ASP A 140 -6.45 -10.77 16.06
CA ASP A 140 -7.77 -10.19 16.24
C ASP A 140 -7.57 -8.67 16.33
N ILE A 141 -8.40 -7.88 15.66
CA ILE A 141 -8.28 -6.42 15.61
C ILE A 141 -8.36 -5.77 17.00
N SER A 142 -9.02 -6.44 17.97
CA SER A 142 -9.06 -5.99 19.37
C SER A 142 -7.73 -6.17 20.12
N GLU A 143 -6.84 -7.04 19.63
CA GLU A 143 -5.49 -7.28 20.17
C GLU A 143 -4.40 -6.45 19.44
N VAL A 144 -4.82 -5.52 18.58
CA VAL A 144 -3.93 -4.69 17.76
C VAL A 144 -3.95 -3.24 18.23
N ARG A 145 -2.77 -2.64 18.31
CA ARG A 145 -2.62 -1.19 18.46
C ARG A 145 -1.65 -0.60 17.44
N ILE A 146 -1.86 0.66 17.06
CA ILE A 146 -0.93 1.41 16.20
C ILE A 146 -0.26 2.51 17.03
N GLU A 147 1.07 2.56 16.95
CA GLU A 147 1.90 3.60 17.53
C GLU A 147 2.57 4.46 16.45
N GLY A 148 2.78 5.74 16.74
CA GLY A 148 3.40 6.74 15.87
C GLY A 148 2.42 7.66 15.13
N LEU A 149 1.14 7.62 15.49
CA LEU A 149 0.07 8.44 14.90
C LEU A 149 -0.70 9.27 15.94
N GLU A 150 -0.30 9.17 17.20
CA GLU A 150 -0.85 9.90 18.34
C GLU A 150 -0.70 11.41 18.12
N THR A 151 -1.63 12.20 18.63
CA THR A 151 -1.65 13.69 18.56
C THR A 151 -1.70 14.28 17.14
N LEU A 152 -1.75 13.46 16.09
CA LEU A 152 -1.82 13.93 14.71
C LEU A 152 -3.23 14.34 14.34
N ASP A 153 -3.30 15.31 13.43
CA ASP A 153 -4.56 15.59 12.75
C ASP A 153 -4.88 14.48 11.75
N TYR A 154 -6.15 14.07 11.73
CA TYR A 154 -6.67 13.12 10.76
C TYR A 154 -7.96 13.61 10.11
N LEU A 155 -8.22 13.12 8.90
CA LEU A 155 -9.51 13.24 8.23
C LEU A 155 -10.30 11.95 8.42
N ASP A 156 -11.52 12.05 8.95
CA ASP A 156 -12.41 10.91 9.09
C ASP A 156 -13.22 10.72 7.81
N LEU A 157 -12.95 9.63 7.07
CA LEU A 157 -13.62 9.35 5.81
C LEU A 157 -15.05 8.82 6.00
N LEU A 158 -15.43 8.39 7.20
CA LEU A 158 -16.81 8.04 7.55
C LEU A 158 -17.66 9.30 7.81
N LEU A 159 -17.01 10.36 8.30
CA LEU A 159 -17.63 11.66 8.59
C LEU A 159 -17.30 12.71 7.51
N GLN A 160 -17.39 12.33 6.24
CA GLN A 160 -17.24 13.24 5.09
C GLN A 160 -15.93 14.06 5.10
N ARG A 161 -14.83 13.47 5.57
CA ARG A 161 -13.50 14.10 5.70
C ARG A 161 -13.46 15.25 6.72
N GLN A 162 -14.32 15.22 7.73
CA GLN A 162 -14.16 16.13 8.86
C GLN A 162 -12.80 15.91 9.52
N ARG A 163 -12.14 17.02 9.89
CA ARG A 163 -10.83 17.02 10.52
C ARG A 163 -10.96 16.93 12.03
N PHE A 164 -10.16 16.06 12.63
CA PHE A 164 -10.03 15.88 14.06
C PHE A 164 -8.54 15.76 14.43
N THR A 165 -8.24 15.75 15.73
CA THR A 165 -6.90 15.50 16.27
C THR A 165 -6.96 14.24 17.11
N GLU A 166 -6.04 13.31 16.86
CA GLU A 166 -5.96 12.05 17.60
C GLU A 166 -5.50 12.26 19.04
N GLN A 167 -5.87 11.34 19.92
CA GLN A 167 -5.50 11.37 21.32
C GLN A 167 -4.00 11.05 21.53
N THR A 168 -3.55 11.12 22.77
CA THR A 168 -2.15 10.84 23.16
C THR A 168 -1.83 9.35 23.26
N ASP A 169 -2.85 8.50 23.34
CA ASP A 169 -2.70 7.05 23.47
C ASP A 169 -2.58 6.39 22.10
N ALA A 170 -1.96 5.20 22.08
CA ALA A 170 -1.89 4.38 20.88
C ALA A 170 -3.28 4.06 20.34
N ILE A 171 -3.43 4.02 19.02
CA ILE A 171 -4.72 3.79 18.38
C ILE A 171 -5.13 2.34 18.59
N THR A 172 -6.32 2.15 19.17
CA THR A 172 -7.02 0.87 19.31
C THR A 172 -8.31 0.86 18.50
N PHE A 173 -8.96 -0.30 18.38
CA PHE A 173 -10.15 -0.48 17.56
C PHE A 173 -11.32 -1.00 18.39
N ASP A 174 -12.37 -0.20 18.50
CA ASP A 174 -13.66 -0.54 19.13
C ASP A 174 -14.85 -0.41 18.16
N GLY A 175 -14.57 -0.10 16.89
CA GLY A 175 -15.55 0.07 15.83
C GLY A 175 -14.94 0.27 14.46
N GLU A 176 -15.78 0.66 13.49
CA GLU A 176 -15.34 0.96 12.13
C GLU A 176 -14.41 2.18 12.12
N VAL A 177 -13.27 2.04 11.44
CA VAL A 177 -12.29 3.11 11.28
C VAL A 177 -11.98 3.26 9.80
N HIS A 178 -12.02 4.51 9.32
CA HIS A 178 -11.51 4.88 8.01
C HIS A 178 -10.90 6.29 8.08
N ARG A 179 -9.66 6.38 8.53
CA ARG A 179 -9.00 7.66 8.85
C ARG A 179 -7.77 7.88 7.98
N VAL A 180 -7.52 9.14 7.63
CA VAL A 180 -6.28 9.58 6.98
C VAL A 180 -5.52 10.49 7.93
N TYR A 181 -4.45 10.00 8.53
CA TYR A 181 -3.53 10.77 9.37
C TYR A 181 -2.60 11.60 8.48
N LEU A 182 -2.59 12.90 8.73
CA LEU A 182 -1.92 13.88 7.88
C LEU A 182 -0.48 14.10 8.32
N SER A 183 0.45 14.18 7.36
CA SER A 183 1.87 14.44 7.66
C SER A 183 2.44 13.50 8.73
N SER A 184 2.05 12.24 8.69
CA SER A 184 2.45 11.22 9.65
C SER A 184 3.96 10.93 9.59
N PRO A 185 4.58 10.59 10.73
CA PRO A 185 5.99 10.22 10.81
C PRO A 185 6.40 9.15 9.80
N PRO A 186 7.69 9.10 9.42
CA PRO A 186 8.19 8.11 8.48
C PRO A 186 8.16 6.68 9.03
N LYS A 187 7.97 6.48 10.34
CA LYS A 187 7.96 5.17 11.01
C LYS A 187 6.67 5.01 11.81
N ILE A 188 5.95 3.92 11.55
CA ILE A 188 4.70 3.55 12.24
C ILE A 188 4.82 2.09 12.69
N ALA A 189 4.41 1.80 13.92
CA ALA A 189 4.45 0.46 14.48
C ALA A 189 3.02 -0.08 14.65
N ILE A 190 2.74 -1.25 14.08
CA ILE A 190 1.49 -1.97 14.23
C ILE A 190 1.80 -3.19 15.09
N ILE A 191 1.33 -3.18 16.34
CA ILE A 191 1.64 -4.18 17.34
C ILE A 191 0.46 -5.13 17.46
N ASP A 192 0.73 -6.41 17.26
CA ASP A 192 -0.20 -7.53 17.40
C ASP A 192 0.22 -8.33 18.63
N HIS A 193 -0.48 -8.09 19.75
CA HIS A 193 -0.09 -8.63 21.06
C HIS A 193 -0.24 -10.15 21.12
N GLU A 194 -1.34 -10.69 20.59
CA GLU A 194 -1.60 -12.13 20.61
C GLU A 194 -0.55 -12.92 19.79
N LYS A 195 -0.17 -12.43 18.59
CA LYS A 195 0.91 -13.04 17.80
C LYS A 195 2.31 -12.63 18.26
N LYS A 196 2.44 -11.78 19.29
CA LYS A 196 3.71 -11.25 19.81
C LYS A 196 4.61 -10.72 18.69
N ARG A 197 4.01 -9.94 17.79
CA ARG A 197 4.68 -9.46 16.56
C ARG A 197 4.36 -8.00 16.30
N THR A 198 5.35 -7.26 15.82
CA THR A 198 5.19 -5.89 15.36
C THR A 198 5.48 -5.81 13.88
N PHE A 199 4.58 -5.20 13.11
CA PHE A 199 4.89 -4.70 11.78
C PHE A 199 5.42 -3.27 11.90
N VAL A 200 6.63 -3.05 11.44
CA VAL A 200 7.23 -1.72 11.35
C VAL A 200 7.10 -1.24 9.90
N LEU A 201 6.22 -0.27 9.68
CA LEU A 201 6.06 0.43 8.41
C LEU A 201 7.02 1.62 8.40
N ARG A 202 7.89 1.68 7.40
CA ARG A 202 8.73 2.83 7.07
C ARG A 202 8.33 3.41 5.74
N LYS A 203 8.19 4.73 5.64
CA LYS A 203 7.82 5.44 4.40
C LYS A 203 8.66 6.69 4.19
N GLU A 204 9.03 6.92 2.94
CA GLU A 204 9.70 8.12 2.44
C GLU A 204 9.00 8.59 1.18
N GLY A 205 8.78 9.90 1.04
CA GLY A 205 8.09 10.49 -0.13
C GLY A 205 6.56 10.34 -0.12
N LEU A 206 5.99 9.72 0.94
CA LEU A 206 4.55 9.60 1.18
C LEU A 206 4.24 10.16 2.57
N LEU A 207 3.50 11.27 2.63
CA LEU A 207 3.35 12.06 3.85
C LEU A 207 2.19 11.61 4.73
N ASP A 208 1.18 10.97 4.18
CA ASP A 208 -0.05 10.60 4.90
C ASP A 208 -0.10 9.09 5.17
N THR A 209 -0.88 8.71 6.17
CA THR A 209 -1.16 7.31 6.50
C THR A 209 -2.65 7.07 6.55
N VAL A 210 -3.13 6.06 5.82
CA VAL A 210 -4.53 5.65 5.88
C VAL A 210 -4.65 4.44 6.79
N VAL A 211 -5.55 4.49 7.77
CA VAL A 211 -5.91 3.35 8.61
C VAL A 211 -7.35 2.98 8.31
N TRP A 212 -7.58 1.70 8.00
CA TRP A 212 -8.92 1.20 7.74
C TRP A 212 -9.16 -0.18 8.35
N ASN A 213 -10.26 -0.29 9.08
CA ASN A 213 -10.90 -1.55 9.43
C ASN A 213 -12.42 -1.37 9.27
N PRO A 214 -13.08 -2.22 8.48
CA PRO A 214 -14.51 -2.08 8.16
C PRO A 214 -15.45 -2.53 9.29
N TRP A 215 -14.92 -3.14 10.33
CA TRP A 215 -15.71 -3.78 11.38
C TRP A 215 -16.74 -4.76 10.80
N ASP A 216 -17.91 -4.85 11.44
CA ASP A 216 -19.03 -5.69 11.04
C ASP A 216 -19.74 -5.27 9.74
N LYS A 217 -19.27 -4.22 9.04
CA LYS A 217 -19.91 -3.72 7.81
C LYS A 217 -19.59 -4.52 6.56
N ILE A 218 -18.55 -5.36 6.56
CA ILE A 218 -18.28 -6.27 5.44
C ILE A 218 -19.09 -7.56 5.58
N PRO A 219 -19.77 -8.04 4.51
CA PRO A 219 -20.41 -9.34 4.52
C PRO A 219 -19.43 -10.44 4.92
N LYS A 220 -19.79 -11.28 5.91
CA LYS A 220 -18.95 -12.39 6.43
C LYS A 220 -18.39 -13.33 5.33
N ALA A 221 -19.02 -13.37 4.17
CA ALA A 221 -18.61 -14.18 3.02
C ALA A 221 -17.33 -13.67 2.31
N ILE A 222 -16.91 -12.42 2.54
CA ILE A 222 -15.84 -11.76 1.78
C ILE A 222 -14.53 -11.66 2.57
N SER A 223 -14.61 -11.46 3.89
CA SER A 223 -13.46 -11.48 4.81
C SER A 223 -13.95 -11.45 6.26
N ASP A 224 -13.17 -11.99 7.20
CA ASP A 224 -13.37 -11.76 8.63
C ASP A 224 -12.63 -10.46 9.01
N TYR A 225 -13.38 -9.41 9.35
CA TYR A 225 -12.82 -8.09 9.69
C TYR A 225 -11.88 -8.14 10.88
N LYS A 226 -12.01 -9.15 11.74
CA LYS A 226 -11.19 -9.30 12.94
C LYS A 226 -9.74 -9.61 12.60
N ILE A 227 -9.50 -10.38 11.54
CA ILE A 227 -8.15 -10.87 11.24
C ILE A 227 -7.41 -10.02 10.21
N MET A 228 -7.95 -8.84 9.87
CA MET A 228 -7.38 -7.95 8.86
C MET A 228 -7.43 -6.48 9.28
N MET A 229 -6.46 -5.71 8.80
CA MET A 229 -6.52 -4.26 8.80
C MET A 229 -5.75 -3.72 7.62
N LEU A 230 -5.97 -2.46 7.31
CA LEU A 230 -5.22 -1.74 6.28
C LEU A 230 -4.46 -0.57 6.90
N VAL A 231 -3.17 -0.50 6.59
CA VAL A 231 -2.31 0.65 6.93
C VAL A 231 -1.52 1.06 5.68
N ASP A 232 -1.97 2.11 5.01
CA ASP A 232 -1.41 2.57 3.75
C ASP A 232 -0.40 3.70 3.97
N SER A 233 0.61 3.76 3.09
CA SER A 233 1.40 4.98 2.90
C SER A 233 0.82 5.75 1.72
N ALA A 234 0.54 7.05 1.87
CA ALA A 234 -0.12 7.84 0.84
C ALA A 234 0.42 9.27 0.71
N ALA A 235 0.20 9.84 -0.47
CA ALA A 235 0.09 11.27 -0.72
C ALA A 235 -1.40 11.53 -0.98
N PHE A 236 -2.16 11.71 0.11
CA PHE A 236 -3.62 11.79 0.08
C PHE A 236 -4.08 13.24 0.11
N GLU A 237 -3.56 14.07 0.99
CA GLU A 237 -4.04 15.45 1.14
C GLU A 237 -3.45 16.34 0.04
N LYS A 238 -2.11 16.38 -0.02
CA LYS A 238 -1.37 17.17 -1.02
C LYS A 238 -1.02 16.28 -2.21
N PRO A 239 -1.46 16.62 -3.44
CA PRO A 239 -1.02 15.90 -4.62
C PRO A 239 0.47 16.12 -4.88
N ILE A 240 1.09 15.16 -5.56
CA ILE A 240 2.43 15.25 -6.10
C ILE A 240 2.37 15.97 -7.44
N GLU A 241 3.26 16.93 -7.64
CA GLU A 241 3.38 17.68 -8.90
C GLU A 241 4.73 17.41 -9.56
N LEU A 242 4.68 17.04 -10.84
CA LEU A 242 5.85 16.82 -11.68
C LEU A 242 5.82 17.76 -12.88
N LYS A 243 6.89 18.54 -13.05
CA LYS A 243 7.09 19.29 -14.30
C LYS A 243 7.36 18.33 -15.47
N PRO A 244 7.30 18.79 -16.72
CA PRO A 244 7.69 17.99 -17.87
C PRO A 244 9.03 17.30 -17.64
N HIS A 245 9.11 16.02 -17.99
CA HIS A 245 10.33 15.19 -17.92
C HIS A 245 10.90 14.95 -16.52
N GLN A 246 10.23 15.38 -15.45
CA GLN A 246 10.62 15.08 -14.08
C GLN A 246 10.18 13.69 -13.62
N GLU A 247 10.88 13.17 -12.61
CA GLU A 247 10.57 11.91 -11.95
C GLU A 247 10.33 12.13 -10.47
N TRP A 248 9.30 11.48 -9.94
CA TRP A 248 9.05 11.32 -8.52
C TRP A 248 9.31 9.87 -8.13
N LYS A 249 9.85 9.66 -6.94
CA LYS A 249 10.15 8.35 -6.38
C LYS A 249 9.80 8.34 -4.89
N CYS A 250 9.29 7.22 -4.41
CA CYS A 250 9.08 7.01 -2.98
C CYS A 250 9.60 5.63 -2.56
N CYS A 251 9.65 5.40 -1.26
CA CYS A 251 10.06 4.11 -0.70
C CYS A 251 9.12 3.75 0.45
N GLN A 252 8.68 2.50 0.47
CA GLN A 252 8.00 1.90 1.61
C GLN A 252 8.71 0.60 1.98
N GLU A 253 8.97 0.39 3.26
CA GLU A 253 9.43 -0.88 3.79
C GLU A 253 8.49 -1.34 4.90
N ILE A 254 8.12 -2.61 4.89
CA ILE A 254 7.41 -3.25 6.00
C ILE A 254 8.29 -4.39 6.52
N VAL A 255 8.57 -4.37 7.81
CA VAL A 255 9.32 -5.43 8.50
C VAL A 255 8.45 -6.04 9.58
N ALA A 256 8.30 -7.35 9.59
CA ALA A 256 7.78 -8.08 10.74
C ALA A 256 8.94 -8.41 11.69
N VAL A 257 8.83 -7.95 12.93
CA VAL A 257 9.75 -8.27 14.01
C VAL A 257 8.98 -8.90 15.17
N SER A 258 9.66 -9.69 15.99
CA SER A 258 9.10 -10.14 17.26
C SER A 258 8.83 -8.93 18.14
N SER A 259 7.65 -8.86 18.77
CA SER A 259 7.37 -7.85 19.79
C SER A 259 8.13 -8.23 21.05
N SER A 260 9.29 -7.65 21.25
CA SER A 260 10.03 -7.79 22.50
C SER A 260 9.36 -6.92 23.57
N TYR A 261 8.33 -7.44 24.24
CA TYR A 261 7.89 -6.90 25.53
C TYR A 261 8.94 -7.07 26.66
N CYS A 262 10.13 -7.63 26.34
CA CYS A 262 11.24 -7.88 27.28
C CYS A 262 12.64 -7.44 26.78
N SER A 263 12.78 -6.46 25.88
CA SER A 263 14.07 -5.78 25.72
C SER A 263 13.83 -4.30 25.55
N GLY A 264 14.37 -3.48 26.46
CA GLY A 264 14.37 -2.01 26.36
C GLY A 264 15.22 -1.50 25.19
N GLN A 265 14.93 -1.96 23.98
CA GLN A 265 15.59 -1.60 22.71
C GLN A 265 14.63 -0.86 21.78
N LEU A 266 13.83 0.05 22.35
CA LEU A 266 13.39 1.22 21.61
C LEU A 266 14.23 2.39 22.14
N ASP A 267 15.49 2.44 21.71
CA ASP A 267 16.29 3.66 21.83
C ASP A 267 15.90 4.57 20.65
N PRO A 268 15.23 5.71 20.90
CA PRO A 268 14.82 6.64 19.84
C PRO A 268 16.01 7.31 19.12
N GLN A 269 17.27 7.05 19.52
CA GLN A 269 18.46 7.56 18.85
C GLN A 269 19.20 6.55 17.95
N MET A 270 18.75 5.30 17.85
CA MET A 270 19.30 4.36 16.87
C MET A 270 18.26 3.83 15.89
N VAL A 271 18.54 4.10 14.61
CA VAL A 271 17.91 3.66 13.35
C VAL A 271 16.87 4.60 12.76
#